data_AF-A0A929GYS7-F1
#
_entry.id   AF-A0A929GYS7-F1
#
_cell.length_a   1.000
_cell.length_b   1.000
_cell.length_c   1.000
_cell.angle_alpha   90.00
_cell.angle_beta   90.00
_cell.angle_gamma   90.00
#
_symmetry.space_group_name_H-M   'P 1'
#
loop_
_entity.id
_entity.type
_entity.pdbx_description
1 polymer ?
#
loop_
_entity_poly.entity_id
_entity_poly.type
_entity_poly.pdbx_seq_one_letter_code
_entity_poly.pdbx_strand_id
1 'polypeptide(L)'
;MEAFDYILPWNMLAFMFSGLWSLLSLAIYAYVAFCLYTIAKKTNTENPWLAWIPVANIVLACQIAGKPWWWVFFFFIPIANVVFAILVMWKVAEARNKPGWLGILMIVPIANLVVCGIIAFAD
;
A
#
# COMPACT_ATOMS: atom_id res chain seq x y z
N MET A 1 -33.10 28.90 8.97
CA MET A 1 -32.47 28.19 7.84
C MET A 1 -31.91 29.25 6.92
N GLU A 2 -30.61 29.25 6.63
CA GLU A 2 -29.96 30.35 5.91
C GLU A 2 -30.05 30.13 4.39
N ALA A 3 -30.12 31.21 3.59
CA ALA A 3 -30.22 31.11 2.13
C ALA A 3 -29.08 30.30 1.49
N PHE A 4 -27.92 30.29 2.14
CA PHE A 4 -26.76 29.50 1.76
C PHE A 4 -27.02 27.99 1.81
N ASP A 5 -27.86 27.48 2.72
CA ASP A 5 -28.21 26.05 2.83
C ASP A 5 -28.99 25.52 1.61
N TYR A 6 -29.67 26.41 0.88
CA TYR A 6 -30.38 26.10 -0.38
C TYR A 6 -29.48 26.24 -1.62
N ILE A 7 -28.48 27.12 -1.57
CA ILE A 7 -27.51 27.34 -2.64
C ILE A 7 -26.47 26.22 -2.65
N LEU A 8 -26.05 25.76 -1.46
CA LEU A 8 -25.03 24.75 -1.30
C LEU A 8 -25.49 23.67 -0.30
N PRO A 9 -26.32 22.72 -0.74
CA PRO A 9 -26.84 21.69 0.14
C PRO A 9 -25.70 20.75 0.58
N TRP A 10 -25.35 20.79 1.87
CA TRP A 10 -24.17 20.10 2.42
C TRP A 10 -24.17 18.58 2.22
N ASN A 11 -25.35 17.98 2.15
CA ASN A 11 -25.53 16.57 1.80
C ASN A 11 -25.11 16.26 0.36
N MET A 12 -25.33 17.17 -0.60
CA MET A 12 -24.90 17.01 -2.00
C MET A 12 -23.38 17.13 -2.10
N LEU A 13 -22.79 18.10 -1.39
CA LEU A 13 -21.34 18.24 -1.30
C LEU A 13 -20.70 17.00 -0.66
N ALA A 14 -21.23 16.55 0.48
CA ALA A 14 -20.76 15.34 1.17
C ALA A 14 -20.87 14.10 0.27
N PHE A 15 -21.95 13.98 -0.49
CA PHE A 15 -22.12 12.90 -1.46
C PHE A 15 -21.09 12.96 -2.60
N MET A 16 -20.88 14.12 -3.21
CA MET A 16 -19.89 14.33 -4.28
C MET A 16 -18.46 14.06 -3.80
N PHE A 17 -18.12 14.54 -2.60
CA PHE A 17 -16.84 14.21 -1.98
C PHE A 17 -16.75 12.71 -1.69
N SER A 18 -17.76 12.07 -1.11
CA SER A 18 -17.71 10.63 -0.78
C SER A 18 -17.51 9.73 -2.01
N GLY A 19 -18.15 10.04 -3.14
CA GLY A 19 -18.02 9.30 -4.39
C GLY A 19 -16.64 9.43 -5.00
N LEU A 20 -16.13 10.66 -5.14
CA LEU A 20 -14.80 10.91 -5.70
C LEU A 20 -13.69 10.29 -4.85
N TRP A 21 -13.77 10.41 -3.52
CA TRP A 21 -12.80 9.83 -2.60
C TRP A 21 -12.77 8.29 -2.68
N SER A 22 -13.92 7.64 -2.87
CA SER A 22 -13.98 6.19 -3.03
C SER A 22 -13.29 5.71 -4.32
N LEU A 23 -13.54 6.37 -5.46
CA LEU A 23 -12.88 6.05 -6.74
C LEU A 23 -11.37 6.28 -6.66
N LEU A 24 -10.94 7.39 -6.05
CA LEU A 24 -9.52 7.67 -5.86
C LEU A 24 -8.86 6.59 -4.99
N SER A 25 -9.50 6.16 -3.91
CA SER A 25 -8.97 5.10 -3.05
C SER A 25 -8.81 3.77 -3.78
N LEU A 26 -9.74 3.42 -4.67
CA LEU A 26 -9.66 2.21 -5.49
C LEU A 26 -8.53 2.30 -6.51
N ALA A 27 -8.33 3.46 -7.14
CA ALA A 27 -7.22 3.69 -8.07
C ALA A 27 -5.87 3.59 -7.35
N ILE A 28 -5.74 4.19 -6.17
CA ILE A 28 -4.54 4.09 -5.32
C ILE A 28 -4.29 2.64 -4.91
N TYR A 29 -5.33 1.92 -4.48
CA TYR A 29 -5.22 0.50 -4.12
C TYR A 29 -4.73 -0.34 -5.31
N ALA A 30 -5.35 -0.18 -6.48
CA ALA A 30 -4.96 -0.88 -7.69
C ALA A 30 -3.50 -0.58 -8.09
N TYR A 31 -3.07 0.67 -7.95
CA TYR A 31 -1.68 1.07 -8.19
C TYR A 31 -0.70 0.38 -7.23
N VAL A 32 -0.97 0.38 -5.92
CA VAL A 32 -0.09 -0.27 -4.92
C VAL A 32 -0.06 -1.78 -5.14
N ALA A 33 -1.21 -2.41 -5.38
CA ALA A 33 -1.31 -3.84 -5.72
C ALA A 33 -0.50 -4.17 -6.98
N PHE A 34 -0.58 -3.33 -8.01
CA PHE A 34 0.19 -3.51 -9.24
C PHE A 34 1.71 -3.35 -9.04
N CYS A 35 2.13 -2.42 -8.18
CA CYS A 35 3.54 -2.27 -7.79
C CYS A 35 4.04 -3.55 -7.10
N LEU A 36 3.31 -4.05 -6.09
CA LEU A 36 3.69 -5.27 -5.38
C LEU A 36 3.69 -6.50 -6.29
N TYR A 37 2.71 -6.62 -7.18
CA TYR A 37 2.65 -7.67 -8.22
C TYR A 37 3.91 -7.63 -9.12
N THR A 38 4.33 -6.43 -9.54
CA THR A 38 5.53 -6.26 -10.37
C THR A 38 6.79 -6.62 -9.59
N ILE A 39 6.89 -6.21 -8.34
CA ILE A 39 8.00 -6.57 -7.45
C ILE A 39 8.09 -8.09 -7.34
N ALA A 40 6.98 -8.77 -7.02
CA ALA A 40 6.94 -10.23 -6.91
C ALA A 40 7.43 -10.94 -8.17
N LYS A 41 7.03 -10.47 -9.36
CA LYS A 41 7.54 -11.01 -10.63
C LYS A 41 9.04 -10.78 -10.80
N LYS A 42 9.52 -9.58 -10.49
CA LYS A 42 10.94 -9.22 -10.62
C LYS A 42 11.82 -9.90 -9.57
N THR A 43 11.26 -10.36 -8.46
CA THR A 43 11.95 -11.14 -7.41
C THR A 43 11.73 -12.65 -7.55
N ASN A 44 11.06 -13.12 -8.62
CA ASN A 44 10.69 -14.53 -8.84
C ASN A 44 9.94 -15.15 -7.64
N THR A 45 9.11 -14.36 -6.96
CA THR A 45 8.29 -14.83 -5.84
C THR A 45 7.03 -15.53 -6.36
N GLU A 46 6.68 -16.65 -5.75
CA GLU A 46 5.48 -17.41 -6.10
C GLU A 46 4.19 -16.60 -5.90
N ASN A 47 3.16 -16.93 -6.67
CA ASN A 47 1.83 -16.34 -6.58
C ASN A 47 1.77 -14.78 -6.57
N PRO A 48 2.35 -14.07 -7.57
CA PRO A 48 2.31 -12.60 -7.62
C PRO A 48 0.89 -12.02 -7.55
N TRP A 49 -0.11 -12.76 -8.03
CA TRP A 49 -1.52 -12.36 -8.05
C TRP A 49 -2.10 -12.10 -6.64
N LEU A 50 -1.48 -12.63 -5.59
CA LEU A 50 -1.86 -12.36 -4.19
C LEU A 50 -1.79 -10.87 -3.83
N ALA A 51 -1.02 -10.07 -4.59
CA ALA A 51 -0.94 -8.63 -4.43
C ALA A 51 -2.31 -7.91 -4.51
N TRP A 52 -3.28 -8.49 -5.20
CA TRP A 52 -4.61 -7.91 -5.39
C TRP A 52 -5.60 -8.21 -4.26
N ILE A 53 -5.26 -9.13 -3.35
CA ILE A 53 -6.09 -9.47 -2.19
C ILE A 53 -5.54 -8.74 -0.95
N PRO A 54 -6.35 -7.96 -0.21
CA PRO A 54 -5.85 -7.09 0.86
C PRO A 54 -5.05 -7.79 1.95
N VAL A 55 -5.45 -9.01 2.35
CA VAL A 55 -4.70 -9.77 3.38
C VAL A 55 -3.55 -10.56 2.76
N ALA A 56 -3.74 -11.08 1.54
CA ALA A 56 -2.71 -11.88 0.90
C ALA A 56 -1.54 -11.03 0.36
N ASN A 57 -1.75 -9.73 0.12
CA ASN A 57 -0.67 -8.82 -0.26
C ASN A 57 0.39 -8.70 0.85
N ILE A 58 0.00 -8.79 2.13
CA ILE A 58 0.92 -8.76 3.28
C ILE A 58 1.72 -10.05 3.32
N VAL A 59 1.07 -11.19 3.08
CA VAL A 59 1.73 -12.50 2.98
C VAL A 59 2.73 -12.50 1.83
N LEU A 60 2.35 -11.98 0.66
CA LEU A 60 3.24 -11.84 -0.50
C LEU A 60 4.43 -10.92 -0.19
N ALA A 61 4.21 -9.78 0.46
CA ALA A 61 5.29 -8.89 0.90
C ALA A 61 6.25 -9.60 1.87
N CYS A 62 5.72 -10.42 2.80
CA CYS A 62 6.55 -11.25 3.67
C CYS A 62 7.36 -12.28 2.88
N GLN A 63 6.77 -12.94 1.87
CA GLN A 63 7.46 -13.89 1.00
C GLN A 63 8.61 -13.22 0.22
N ILE A 64 8.36 -12.06 -0.38
CA ILE A 64 9.39 -11.26 -1.07
C ILE A 64 10.51 -10.88 -0.09
N ALA A 65 10.16 -10.52 1.14
CA ALA A 65 11.11 -10.18 2.21
C ALA A 65 11.87 -11.38 2.81
N GLY A 66 11.59 -12.61 2.36
CA GLY A 66 12.15 -13.83 2.94
C GLY A 66 11.71 -14.08 4.39
N LYS A 67 10.53 -13.58 4.77
CA LYS A 67 9.92 -13.72 6.10
C LYS A 67 8.80 -14.76 6.07
N PRO A 68 8.58 -15.48 7.18
CA PRO A 68 7.55 -16.51 7.22
C PRO A 68 6.15 -15.90 7.21
N TRP A 69 5.19 -16.60 6.60
CA TRP A 69 3.82 -16.10 6.36
C TRP A 69 3.08 -15.67 7.63
N TRP A 70 3.40 -16.28 8.79
CA TRP A 70 2.77 -15.96 10.08
C TRP A 70 3.10 -14.54 10.58
N TRP A 71 4.07 -13.84 9.98
CA TRP A 71 4.33 -12.44 10.30
C TRP A 71 3.13 -11.53 10.03
N VAL A 72 2.17 -11.97 9.18
CA VAL A 72 0.89 -11.28 8.97
C VAL A 72 0.15 -10.98 10.27
N PHE A 73 0.29 -11.81 11.31
CA PHE A 73 -0.39 -11.60 12.59
C PHE A 73 0.07 -10.32 13.32
N PHE A 74 1.32 -9.90 13.13
CA PHE A 74 1.83 -8.66 13.72
C PHE A 74 1.20 -7.40 13.10
N PHE A 75 0.69 -7.49 11.87
CA PHE A 75 0.00 -6.38 11.22
C PHE A 75 -1.39 -6.11 11.83
N PHE A 76 -1.93 -6.99 12.66
CA PHE A 76 -3.17 -6.73 13.40
C PHE A 76 -2.96 -6.06 14.77
N ILE A 77 -1.70 -5.96 15.23
CA ILE A 77 -1.35 -5.31 16.50
C ILE A 77 -0.86 -3.88 16.18
N PRO A 78 -1.50 -2.80 16.63
CA PRO A 78 -1.22 -1.43 16.14
C PRO A 78 0.25 -1.00 16.22
N ILE A 79 0.94 -1.27 17.34
CA ILE A 79 2.34 -0.89 17.53
C ILE A 79 3.27 -1.80 16.73
N ALA A 80 3.01 -3.12 16.75
CA ALA A 80 3.83 -4.07 16.00
C ALA A 80 3.66 -3.89 14.48
N ASN A 81 2.47 -3.51 14.01
CA ASN A 81 2.17 -3.28 12.61
C ASN A 81 3.17 -2.30 11.99
N VAL A 82 3.38 -1.14 12.62
CA VAL A 82 4.30 -0.13 12.09
C VAL A 82 5.73 -0.66 12.00
N VAL A 83 6.22 -1.29 13.07
CA VAL A 83 7.59 -1.83 13.12
C VAL A 83 7.78 -2.93 12.07
N PHE A 84 6.86 -3.88 11.99
CA PHE A 84 6.93 -5.01 11.07
C PHE A 84 6.72 -4.57 9.62
N ALA A 85 5.88 -3.58 9.35
CA ALA A 85 5.70 -2.99 8.03
C ALA A 85 7.03 -2.39 7.52
N ILE A 86 7.72 -1.61 8.35
CA ILE A 86 9.03 -1.04 8.00
C ILE A 86 10.03 -2.17 7.72
N LEU A 87 10.12 -3.18 8.60
CA LEU A 87 11.08 -4.28 8.46
C LEU A 87 10.84 -5.11 7.19
N VAL A 88 9.57 -5.45 6.90
CA VAL A 88 9.21 -6.19 5.69
C VAL A 88 9.55 -5.35 4.47
N MET A 89 9.13 -4.09 4.44
CA MET A 89 9.35 -3.24 3.27
C MET A 89 10.81 -2.85 3.04
N TRP A 90 11.60 -2.76 4.11
CA TRP A 90 13.06 -2.64 4.03
C TRP A 90 13.66 -3.82 3.28
N LYS A 91 13.25 -5.04 3.65
CA LYS A 91 13.72 -6.28 2.99
C LYS A 91 13.19 -6.42 1.57
N VAL A 92 11.97 -5.96 1.29
CA VAL A 92 11.43 -5.87 -0.09
C VAL A 92 12.27 -4.92 -0.96
N ALA A 93 12.69 -3.77 -0.43
CA ALA A 93 13.58 -2.85 -1.15
C ALA A 93 14.95 -3.49 -1.44
N GLU A 94 15.55 -4.16 -0.45
CA GLU A 94 16.80 -4.89 -0.62
C GLU A 94 16.68 -6.02 -1.64
N ALA A 95 15.56 -6.75 -1.67
CA ALA A 95 15.29 -7.79 -2.67
C ALA A 95 15.24 -7.26 -4.11
N ARG A 96 15.02 -5.96 -4.29
CA ARG A 96 15.07 -5.24 -5.57
C ARG A 96 16.38 -4.46 -5.78
N ASN A 97 17.42 -4.73 -4.98
CA ASN A 97 18.70 -4.02 -4.97
C ASN A 97 18.56 -2.51 -4.76
N LYS A 98 17.54 -2.09 -4.00
CA LYS A 98 17.30 -0.70 -3.63
C LYS A 98 17.68 -0.47 -2.16
N PRO A 99 18.02 0.76 -1.76
CA PRO A 99 18.44 1.01 -0.39
C PRO A 99 17.28 0.79 0.60
N GLY A 100 17.52 -0.01 1.63
CA GLY A 100 16.47 -0.46 2.55
C GLY A 100 15.79 0.66 3.35
N TRP A 101 16.44 1.81 3.53
CA TRP A 101 15.85 2.97 4.21
C TRP A 101 14.59 3.50 3.50
N LEU A 102 14.38 3.16 2.23
CA LEU A 102 13.13 3.43 1.51
C LEU A 102 11.92 2.79 2.21
N GLY A 103 12.11 1.69 2.96
CA GLY A 103 11.09 1.08 3.82
C GLY A 103 10.54 2.03 4.89
N ILE A 104 11.35 2.97 5.41
CA ILE A 104 10.92 3.95 6.40
C ILE A 104 9.94 4.96 5.79
N LEU A 105 10.19 5.37 4.54
CA LEU A 105 9.36 6.37 3.86
C LEU A 105 7.92 5.88 3.59
N MET A 106 7.66 4.58 3.67
CA MET A 106 6.33 4.03 3.42
C MET A 106 5.30 4.37 4.50
N ILE A 107 5.73 4.87 5.66
CA ILE A 107 4.82 5.39 6.70
C ILE A 107 4.09 6.64 6.22
N VAL A 108 4.74 7.45 5.39
CA VAL A 108 4.16 8.69 4.85
C VAL A 108 3.35 8.33 3.60
N PRO A 109 2.01 8.50 3.58
CA PRO A 109 1.16 7.97 2.50
C PRO A 109 1.56 8.43 1.11
N ILE A 110 1.92 9.71 0.96
CA ILE A 110 2.33 10.29 -0.33
C ILE A 110 3.69 9.73 -0.76
N ALA A 111 4.66 9.64 0.17
CA ALA A 111 5.97 9.09 -0.13
C ALA A 111 5.90 7.59 -0.45
N ASN A 112 5.00 6.85 0.21
CA ASN A 112 4.77 5.43 -0.06
C ASN A 112 4.43 5.15 -1.53
N LEU A 113 3.57 5.97 -2.13
CA LEU A 113 3.19 5.81 -3.55
C LEU A 113 4.38 5.99 -4.49
N VAL A 114 5.24 6.98 -4.21
CA VAL A 114 6.43 7.21 -5.03
C VAL A 114 7.44 6.07 -4.83
N VAL A 115 7.66 5.67 -3.57
CA VAL A 115 8.63 4.63 -3.21
C VAL A 115 8.22 3.26 -3.77
N CYS A 116 6.95 2.87 -3.72
CA CYS A 116 6.52 1.60 -4.30
C CYS A 116 6.73 1.58 -5.83
N GLY A 117 6.52 2.70 -6.51
CA GLY A 117 6.85 2.87 -7.93
C GLY A 117 8.36 2.75 -8.20
N ILE A 118 9.20 3.37 -7.37
CA ILE A 118 10.66 3.26 -7.48
C ILE A 118 11.12 1.81 -7.31
N ILE A 119 10.65 1.11 -6.27
CA ILE A 119 11.05 -0.28 -6.01
C ILE A 119 10.56 -1.23 -7.11
N ALA A 120 9.35 -0.98 -7.64
CA ALA A 120 8.76 -1.81 -8.69
C ALA A 120 9.43 -1.60 -10.06
N PHE A 121 9.61 -0.34 -10.49
CA PHE A 121 9.92 -0.03 -11.88
C PHE A 121 11.35 0.42 -12.13
N ALA A 122 12.02 1.05 -11.16
CA ALA A 122 13.42 1.42 -11.34
C ALA A 122 14.28 0.15 -11.30
N ASP A 123 15.17 0.01 -12.28
CA ASP A 123 16.19 -1.05 -12.32
C ASP A 123 17.51 -0.55 -11.74
#